data_AF-A0A5N6VB28-F1
#
_entry.id   AF-A0A5N6VB28-F1
#
_cell.length_a   1.000
_cell.length_b   1.000
_cell.length_c   1.000
_cell.angle_alpha   90.00
_cell.angle_beta   90.00
_cell.angle_gamma   90.00
#
_symmetry.space_group_name_H-M   'P 1'
#
loop_
_entity.id
_entity.type
_entity.pdbx_description
1 polymer ?
#
loop_
_entity_poly.entity_id
_entity_poly.type
_entity_poly.pdbx_seq_one_letter_code
_entity_poly.pdbx_strand_id
1 'polypeptide(L)'
;MRLFTDVISDDAMFSDKFPIEEVDDIVYEVDCALREITRVTVGDIGANPSSEEKEEAPEDNTITVYDVVHSFGLQPTLFDKKSYIMH
;
A
#
# COMPACT_ATOMS: atom_id res chain seq x y z
N MET A 1 -7.06 7.48 16.09
CA MET A 1 -6.81 6.57 14.95
C MET A 1 -7.12 5.18 15.42
N ARG A 2 -8.19 4.59 14.89
CA ARG A 2 -8.58 3.19 15.06
C ARG A 2 -7.96 2.39 13.92
N LEU A 3 -7.37 1.26 14.27
CA LEU A 3 -6.81 0.30 13.32
C LEU A 3 -7.76 -0.89 13.25
N PHE A 4 -8.10 -1.30 12.03
CA PHE A 4 -8.93 -2.47 11.77
C PHE A 4 -8.01 -3.63 11.42
N THR A 5 -7.98 -4.61 12.32
CA THR A 5 -7.12 -5.78 12.23
C THR A 5 -7.98 -7.00 11.94
N ASP A 6 -7.53 -7.84 11.01
CA ASP A 6 -8.20 -9.11 10.74
C ASP A 6 -8.04 -10.05 11.94
N VAL A 7 -9.13 -10.71 12.33
CA VAL A 7 -9.13 -11.63 13.48
C VAL A 7 -8.53 -13.00 13.13
N ILE A 8 -8.39 -13.33 11.84
CA ILE A 8 -7.87 -14.63 11.39
C ILE A 8 -6.35 -14.59 11.26
N SER A 9 -5.80 -13.54 10.63
CA SER A 9 -4.35 -13.39 10.42
C SER A 9 -3.64 -12.46 11.42
N ASP A 10 -4.38 -11.69 12.21
CA ASP A 10 -3.88 -10.59 13.05
C ASP A 10 -3.19 -9.45 12.27
N ASP A 11 -3.40 -9.38 10.94
CA ASP A 11 -2.82 -8.33 10.09
C ASP A 11 -3.66 -7.04 10.10
N ALA A 12 -2.98 -5.91 10.02
CA ALA A 12 -3.59 -4.59 9.90
C ALA A 12 -4.12 -4.36 8.49
N MET A 13 -5.43 -4.24 8.33
CA MET A 13 -6.08 -4.12 7.02
C MET A 13 -6.27 -2.65 6.60
N PHE A 14 -6.82 -1.82 7.48
CA PHE A 14 -7.03 -0.39 7.22
C PHE A 14 -7.20 0.41 8.53
N SER A 15 -7.41 1.73 8.43
CA SER A 15 -7.65 2.60 9.60
C SER A 15 -8.75 3.61 9.34
N ASP A 16 -9.30 4.19 10.41
CA ASP A 16 -10.31 5.28 10.37
C ASP A 16 -9.78 6.62 9.80
N LYS A 17 -8.55 6.65 9.28
CA LYS A 17 -8.02 7.80 8.53
C LYS A 17 -8.53 7.86 7.09
N PHE A 18 -9.00 6.75 6.56
CA PHE A 18 -9.58 6.66 5.22
C PHE A 18 -11.11 6.77 5.33
N PRO A 19 -11.81 7.33 4.32
CA PRO A 19 -13.26 7.32 4.32
C PRO A 19 -13.75 5.87 4.33
N ILE A 20 -14.65 5.58 5.27
CA ILE A 20 -15.21 4.25 5.49
C ILE A 20 -16.74 4.34 5.57
N GLU A 21 -17.40 3.45 4.85
CA GLU A 21 -18.84 3.24 4.89
C GLU A 21 -19.14 1.83 5.39
N GLU A 22 -20.08 1.71 6.32
CA GLU A 22 -20.57 0.43 6.81
C GLU A 22 -21.80 0.03 6.00
N VAL A 23 -21.75 -1.14 5.38
CA VAL A 23 -22.84 -1.65 4.54
C VAL A 23 -23.48 -2.85 5.24
N ASP A 24 -24.77 -2.70 5.53
CA ASP A 24 -25.63 -3.72 6.15
C ASP A 24 -25.07 -4.33 7.45
N ASP A 25 -24.23 -3.59 8.19
CA ASP A 25 -23.54 -4.04 9.42
C ASP A 25 -22.69 -5.32 9.23
N ILE A 26 -22.29 -5.64 7.99
CA ILE A 26 -21.54 -6.87 7.66
C ILE A 26 -20.20 -6.62 6.96
N VAL A 27 -20.04 -5.50 6.26
CA VAL A 27 -18.81 -5.17 5.54
C VAL A 27 -18.51 -3.67 5.63
N TYR A 28 -17.22 -3.33 5.55
CA TYR A 28 -16.76 -1.95 5.41
C TYR A 28 -16.27 -1.70 3.98
N GLU A 29 -16.81 -0.68 3.33
CA GLU A 29 -16.28 -0.13 2.09
C GLU A 29 -15.26 0.96 2.43
N VAL A 30 -14.05 0.85 1.87
CA VAL A 30 -12.93 1.77 2.17
C VAL A 30 -12.52 2.48 0.90
N ASP A 31 -12.71 3.80 0.85
CA ASP A 31 -12.33 4.60 -0.30
C ASP A 31 -10.80 4.71 -0.41
N CYS A 32 -10.29 4.36 -1.58
CA CYS A 32 -8.87 4.45 -1.92
C CYS A 32 -8.64 5.52 -2.98
N ALA A 33 -7.57 6.31 -2.83
CA ALA A 33 -7.16 7.29 -3.82
C ALA A 33 -5.82 6.90 -4.46
N LEU A 34 -5.68 7.18 -5.75
CA LEU A 34 -4.38 7.15 -6.42
C LEU A 34 -3.53 8.31 -5.92
N ARG A 35 -2.31 8.01 -5.44
CA ARG A 35 -1.33 8.99 -5.03
C ARG A 35 0.01 8.73 -5.67
N GLU A 36 0.66 9.82 -6.05
CA GLU A 36 2.04 9.85 -6.49
C GLU A 36 2.97 9.80 -5.28
N ILE A 37 3.88 8.84 -5.28
CA ILE A 37 4.89 8.66 -4.24
C ILE A 37 6.26 8.62 -4.91
N THR A 38 7.16 9.47 -4.45
CA THR A 38 8.57 9.42 -4.85
C THR A 38 9.22 8.21 -4.20
N ARG A 39 9.72 7.28 -5.02
CA ARG A 39 10.54 6.16 -4.57
C ARG A 39 11.79 6.70 -3.90
N VAL A 40 11.97 6.33 -2.64
CA VAL A 40 13.24 6.49 -1.95
C VAL A 40 14.21 5.51 -2.59
N THR A 41 15.23 6.02 -3.26
CA THR A 41 16.25 5.15 -3.88
C THR A 41 17.23 4.68 -2.81
N VAL A 42 17.88 3.52 -3.03
CA VAL A 42 18.83 2.95 -2.05
C VAL A 42 19.99 3.91 -1.73
N GLY A 43 20.26 4.89 -2.59
CA GLY A 43 21.22 5.98 -2.33
C GLY A 43 20.77 6.98 -1.25
N ASP A 44 19.47 7.12 -0.99
CA ASP A 44 18.92 8.09 -0.03
C ASP A 44 18.98 7.60 1.42
N ILE A 45 19.13 6.27 1.65
CA ILE A 45 19.14 5.66 2.99
C ILE A 45 20.59 5.54 3.53
N GLY A 46 21.61 5.91 2.74
CA GLY A 46 23.00 5.74 3.15
C GLY A 46 24.04 6.25 2.17
N ALA A 47 23.90 7.48 1.66
CA ALA A 47 24.92 8.11 0.84
C ALA A 47 26.26 8.19 1.60
N ASN A 48 27.18 7.28 1.26
CA ASN A 48 28.59 7.41 1.62
C ASN A 48 29.16 8.59 0.79
N PRO A 49 29.64 9.68 1.41
CA PRO A 49 29.96 10.94 0.75
C PRO A 49 31.18 10.92 -0.20
N SER A 50 31.66 9.75 -0.65
CA SER A 50 32.93 9.61 -1.39
C SER A 50 32.79 9.24 -2.87
N SER A 51 31.58 9.15 -3.45
CA SER A 51 31.42 8.83 -4.88
C SER A 51 31.03 10.07 -5.69
N GLU A 52 32.04 10.86 -6.09
CA GLU A 52 31.92 11.97 -7.04
C GLU A 52 31.81 11.48 -8.50
N GLU A 53 30.81 10.67 -8.83
CA GLU A 53 30.41 10.47 -10.24
C GLU A 53 28.89 10.63 -10.32
N LYS A 54 28.47 11.86 -10.63
CA LYS A 54 27.11 12.19 -11.07
C LYS A 54 26.85 11.47 -12.40
N GLU A 55 26.36 10.24 -12.34
CA GLU A 55 25.56 9.70 -13.44
C GLU A 55 24.14 10.28 -13.33
N GLU A 56 23.74 10.94 -14.42
CA GLU A 56 22.43 11.54 -14.67
C GLU A 56 21.36 10.43 -14.61
N ALA A 57 20.77 10.21 -13.43
CA ALA A 57 19.68 9.25 -13.26
C ALA A 57 18.39 9.82 -13.87
N PRO A 58 17.64 9.05 -14.67
CA PRO A 58 16.44 9.56 -15.33
C PRO A 58 15.40 10.01 -14.30
N GLU A 59 14.96 11.26 -14.47
CA GLU A 59 13.90 11.92 -13.72
C GLU A 59 12.55 11.24 -13.98
N ASP A 60 12.26 10.12 -13.30
CA ASP A 60 10.88 9.75 -12.96
C ASP A 60 10.86 8.73 -11.80
N ASN A 61 11.27 9.16 -10.61
CA ASN A 61 11.20 8.34 -9.40
C ASN A 61 9.79 8.30 -8.79
N THR A 62 8.79 8.87 -9.44
CA THR A 62 7.43 8.95 -8.92
C THR A 62 6.61 7.78 -9.44
N ILE A 63 5.97 7.03 -8.54
CA ILE A 63 5.00 5.99 -8.88
C ILE A 63 3.62 6.36 -8.36
N THR A 64 2.60 6.07 -9.16
CA THR A 64 1.21 6.18 -8.70
C THR A 64 0.78 4.87 -8.05
N VAL A 65 0.34 4.92 -6.80
CA VAL A 65 -0.15 3.78 -6.03
C VAL A 65 -1.45 4.12 -5.32
N TYR A 66 -2.24 3.10 -4.96
CA TYR A 66 -3.36 3.31 -4.06
C TYR A 66 -2.85 3.57 -2.65
N ASP A 67 -3.31 4.64 -2.02
CA ASP A 67 -2.83 5.08 -0.71
C ASP A 67 -3.09 4.07 0.40
N VAL A 68 -4.28 3.45 0.45
CA VAL A 68 -4.59 2.38 1.41
C VAL A 68 -3.65 1.19 1.20
N VAL A 69 -3.58 0.67 -0.02
CA VAL A 69 -2.74 -0.49 -0.37
C VAL A 69 -1.28 -0.25 0.01
N HIS A 70 -0.75 0.94 -0.31
CA HIS A 70 0.63 1.29 0.02
C HIS A 70 0.85 1.48 1.52
N SER A 71 -0.11 2.06 2.25
CA SER A 71 0.02 2.33 3.68
C SER A 71 0.04 1.07 4.54
N PHE A 72 -0.70 0.04 4.15
CA PHE A 72 -0.80 -1.23 4.88
C PHE A 72 -0.03 -2.38 4.21
N GLY A 73 0.68 -2.12 3.12
CA GLY A 73 1.46 -3.14 2.42
C GLY A 73 0.62 -4.27 1.80
N LEU A 74 -0.65 -4.01 1.49
CA LEU A 74 -1.59 -5.02 1.01
C LEU A 74 -1.11 -5.62 -0.32
N GLN A 75 -1.29 -6.93 -0.47
CA GLN A 75 -0.86 -7.66 -1.65
C GLN A 75 -2.08 -8.22 -2.42
N PRO A 76 -2.17 -8.02 -3.74
CA PRO A 76 -3.23 -8.60 -4.53
C PRO A 76 -3.07 -10.13 -4.58
N THR A 77 -4.16 -10.85 -4.34
CA THR A 77 -4.21 -12.32 -4.45
C THR A 77 -5.07 -12.73 -5.65
N LEU A 78 -4.72 -13.85 -6.29
CA LEU A 78 -5.42 -14.38 -7.45
C LEU A 78 -6.22 -15.62 -7.09
N PHE A 79 -7.48 -15.66 -7.49
CA PHE A 79 -8.36 -16.82 -7.38
C PHE A 79 -8.98 -17.14 -8.73
N ASP A 80 -9.20 -18.43 -9.00
CA ASP A 80 -10.08 -18.88 -10.07
C ASP A 80 -11.50 -19.13 -9.53
N LYS A 81 -12.49 -19.30 -10.41
CA LYS A 81 -13.88 -19.46 -9.98
C LYS A 81 -14.09 -20.64 -9.04
N LYS A 82 -13.31 -21.71 -9.19
CA LYS A 82 -13.46 -22.92 -8.36
C LYS A 82 -12.86 -22.72 -6.98
N SER A 83 -11.65 -22.19 -6.89
CA SER A 83 -10.95 -21.90 -5.63
C SER A 83 -11.69 -20.86 -4.81
N TYR A 84 -12.27 -19.83 -5.44
CA TYR A 84 -13.04 -18.80 -4.72
C TYR A 84 -14.24 -19.36 -3.94
N ILE A 85 -14.91 -20.40 -4.46
CA ILE A 85 -16.10 -21.01 -3.81
C ILE A 85 -15.71 -21.94 -2.65
N MET A 86 -14.44 -22.35 -2.56
CA MET A 86 -13.97 -23.29 -1.54
C MET A 86 -13.54 -22.61 -0.23
N HIS A 87 -13.43 -21.28 -0.21
CA HIS A 87 -13.08 -20.46 0.94
C HIS A 87 -14.34 -19.82 1.54
#